data_AF-A0A3Q9FB07-F1
#
_entry.id   AF-A0A3Q9FB07-F1
#
_cell.length_a   1.000
_cell.length_b   1.000
_cell.length_c   1.000
_cell.angle_alpha   90.00
_cell.angle_beta   90.00
_cell.angle_gamma   90.00
#
_symmetry.space_group_name_H-M   'P 1'
#
loop_
_entity.id
_entity.type
_entity.pdbx_description
1 polymer ?
#
loop_
_entity_poly.entity_id
_entity_poly.type
_entity_poly.pdbx_seq_one_letter_code
_entity_poly.pdbx_strand_id
1 'polypeptide(L)'
;LYPDAVSAVIVEKFFNIYSQWSWPQPVLLKQIEDGPLQIRVWNPRLYPHDRQHKMPVITPAYPSMCATHNISSSTQKVILDEFNRGVTIMQGIVGGSKSWSDLLQRHDFFHKYKFYLCIVAGTQSTHEQHLQFSGLVESKLRLLVQKLEAVEGIELAHPYVKSFDNGYFAESDTQLQNIVNTYGTLEGEDVTKDVKTTEDEAKEELAKDHLELHLTKLYIGLKIDLQKGDKKLDIQYPCSEFFGICKSWQHFDSKIHHIQIKNVKLYDLPNDVYVEGEVRPSKPTKRKRAGSKNEIQKRPKSVGPVSASS
;
A
#
# COMPACT_ATOMS: atom_id res chain seq x y z
N LEU A 1 13.80 -31.08 -1.95
CA LEU A 1 14.85 -30.60 -2.89
C LEU A 1 16.25 -30.73 -2.29
N TYR A 2 16.48 -30.37 -1.03
CA TYR A 2 17.77 -30.52 -0.36
C TYR A 2 17.58 -31.17 1.03
N PRO A 3 17.46 -32.52 1.13
CA PRO A 3 17.10 -33.19 2.38
C PRO A 3 18.18 -33.13 3.46
N ASP A 4 19.46 -33.10 3.07
CA ASP A 4 20.60 -33.15 4.00
C ASP A 4 21.25 -31.79 4.25
N ALA A 5 20.65 -30.71 3.75
CA ALA A 5 21.20 -29.36 3.85
C ALA A 5 20.86 -28.70 5.19
N VAL A 6 21.82 -27.96 5.75
CA VAL A 6 21.60 -27.12 6.94
C VAL A 6 20.70 -25.91 6.61
N SER A 7 20.05 -25.34 7.62
CA SER A 7 19.07 -24.25 7.45
C SER A 7 19.60 -23.04 6.68
N ALA A 8 20.87 -22.65 6.90
CA ALA A 8 21.50 -21.55 6.17
C ALA A 8 21.49 -21.77 4.65
N VAL A 9 21.81 -22.99 4.21
CA VAL A 9 21.78 -23.39 2.80
C VAL A 9 20.34 -23.44 2.30
N ILE A 10 19.39 -23.91 3.12
CA ILE A 10 17.97 -23.91 2.74
C ILE A 10 17.47 -22.49 2.43
N VAL A 11 17.83 -21.49 3.24
CA VAL A 11 17.43 -20.09 2.99
C VAL A 11 18.06 -19.55 1.70
N GLU A 12 19.34 -19.84 1.45
CA GLU A 12 20.00 -19.48 0.19
C GLU A 12 19.30 -20.12 -1.02
N LYS A 13 19.00 -21.42 -0.95
CA LYS A 13 18.30 -22.14 -2.02
C LYS A 13 16.86 -21.69 -2.19
N PHE A 14 16.17 -21.32 -1.11
CA PHE A 14 14.82 -20.77 -1.16
C PHE A 14 14.76 -19.53 -2.07
N PHE A 15 15.64 -18.54 -1.85
CA PHE A 15 15.66 -17.34 -2.67
C PHE A 15 16.07 -17.62 -4.12
N ASN A 16 17.08 -18.45 -4.34
CA ASN A 16 17.52 -18.83 -5.69
C ASN A 16 16.41 -19.56 -6.47
N ILE A 17 15.71 -20.50 -5.84
CA ILE A 17 14.62 -21.25 -6.50
C ILE A 17 13.46 -20.31 -6.82
N TYR A 18 12.96 -19.55 -5.84
CA TYR A 18 11.72 -18.81 -6.03
C TYR A 18 11.87 -17.48 -6.78
N SER A 19 13.07 -16.92 -6.87
CA SER A 19 13.38 -15.82 -7.80
C SER A 19 13.33 -16.26 -9.27
N GLN A 20 13.68 -17.51 -9.56
CA GLN A 20 13.74 -18.08 -10.92
C GLN A 20 12.55 -18.99 -11.24
N TRP A 21 11.64 -19.18 -10.29
CA TRP A 21 10.49 -20.06 -10.44
C TRP A 21 9.59 -19.57 -11.58
N SER A 22 9.16 -20.49 -12.44
CA SER A 22 8.33 -20.19 -13.60
C SER A 22 6.87 -19.96 -13.24
N TRP A 23 6.60 -18.93 -12.42
CA TRP A 23 5.24 -18.52 -12.07
C TRP A 23 4.40 -18.27 -13.36
N PRO A 24 3.15 -18.77 -13.44
CA PRO A 24 2.30 -19.27 -12.36
C PRO A 24 2.34 -20.80 -12.16
N GLN A 25 3.44 -21.50 -12.51
CA GLN A 25 3.58 -22.92 -12.18
C GLN A 25 3.38 -23.15 -10.66
N PRO A 26 2.52 -24.09 -10.23
CA PRO A 26 2.20 -24.24 -8.82
C PRO A 26 3.33 -24.90 -8.04
N VAL A 27 3.47 -24.47 -6.79
CA VAL A 27 4.28 -25.15 -5.78
C VAL A 27 3.43 -26.24 -5.14
N LEU A 28 3.85 -27.50 -5.30
CA LEU A 28 3.18 -28.68 -4.77
C LEU A 28 4.10 -29.41 -3.79
N LEU A 29 3.58 -29.80 -2.63
CA LEU A 29 4.31 -30.62 -1.64
C LEU A 29 4.08 -32.12 -1.83
N LYS A 30 2.95 -32.49 -2.42
CA LYS A 30 2.61 -33.84 -2.88
C LYS A 30 1.72 -33.75 -4.12
N GLN A 31 1.47 -34.88 -4.78
CA GLN A 31 0.49 -34.94 -5.86
C GLN A 31 -0.90 -34.57 -5.33
N ILE A 32 -1.67 -33.85 -6.13
CA ILE A 32 -3.05 -33.51 -5.78
C ILE A 32 -3.86 -34.81 -5.86
N GLU A 33 -4.51 -35.17 -4.75
CA GLU A 33 -5.33 -36.36 -4.63
C GLU A 33 -6.79 -36.02 -4.95
N ASP A 34 -7.44 -36.92 -5.68
CA ASP A 34 -8.90 -36.96 -5.73
C ASP A 34 -9.43 -37.57 -4.42
N GLY A 35 -10.63 -37.15 -4.03
CA GLY A 35 -11.29 -37.68 -2.84
C GLY A 35 -12.75 -38.01 -3.08
N PRO A 36 -13.40 -38.67 -2.12
CA PRO A 36 -14.72 -39.27 -2.30
C PRO A 36 -15.86 -38.25 -2.36
N LEU A 37 -15.61 -37.00 -1.95
CA LEU A 37 -16.60 -35.95 -1.92
C LEU A 37 -16.60 -35.15 -3.22
N GLN A 38 -17.79 -34.73 -3.67
CA GLN A 38 -17.99 -33.83 -4.82
C GLN A 38 -17.67 -32.37 -4.46
N ILE A 39 -16.46 -32.14 -3.92
CA ILE A 39 -15.97 -30.83 -3.51
C ILE A 39 -14.90 -30.34 -4.49
N ARG A 40 -14.84 -29.03 -4.65
CA ARG A 40 -13.89 -28.40 -5.57
C ARG A 40 -12.45 -28.56 -5.05
N VAL A 41 -11.61 -29.19 -5.87
CA VAL A 41 -10.15 -29.23 -5.71
C VAL A 41 -9.52 -28.24 -6.69
N TRP A 42 -8.45 -27.57 -6.29
CA TRP A 42 -7.75 -26.60 -7.14
C TRP A 42 -7.35 -27.23 -8.47
N ASN A 43 -7.84 -26.66 -9.58
CA ASN A 43 -7.56 -27.18 -10.91
C ASN A 43 -7.63 -26.06 -11.98
N PRO A 44 -6.48 -25.51 -12.43
CA PRO A 44 -6.45 -24.39 -13.37
C PRO A 44 -6.86 -24.77 -14.81
N ARG A 45 -6.93 -26.07 -15.13
CA ARG A 45 -7.43 -26.56 -16.42
C ARG A 45 -8.95 -26.44 -16.46
N LEU A 46 -9.62 -26.85 -15.38
CA LEU A 46 -11.08 -26.85 -15.27
C LEU A 46 -11.65 -25.49 -14.85
N TYR A 47 -11.04 -24.81 -13.89
CA TYR A 47 -11.62 -23.61 -13.29
C TYR A 47 -10.90 -22.33 -13.73
N PRO A 48 -11.59 -21.38 -14.40
CA PRO A 48 -10.99 -20.12 -14.84
C PRO A 48 -10.40 -19.28 -13.69
N HIS A 49 -11.04 -19.31 -12.51
CA HIS A 49 -10.55 -18.60 -11.33
C HIS A 49 -9.17 -19.12 -10.88
N ASP A 50 -8.98 -20.45 -10.88
CA ASP A 50 -7.71 -21.06 -10.47
C ASP A 50 -6.58 -20.76 -11.47
N ARG A 51 -6.94 -20.58 -12.75
CA ARG A 51 -6.02 -20.19 -13.82
C ARG A 51 -5.49 -18.76 -13.64
N GLN A 52 -6.23 -17.90 -12.93
CA GLN A 52 -5.83 -16.51 -12.69
C GLN A 52 -4.88 -16.35 -11.49
N HIS A 53 -4.63 -17.42 -10.72
CA HIS A 53 -3.69 -17.37 -9.59
C HIS A 53 -2.26 -17.10 -10.08
N LYS A 54 -1.64 -16.05 -9.53
CA LYS A 54 -0.34 -15.55 -10.01
C LYS A 54 0.87 -16.30 -9.47
N MET A 55 0.82 -16.67 -8.19
CA MET A 55 1.89 -17.43 -7.52
C MET A 55 1.31 -18.58 -6.69
N PRO A 56 0.71 -19.62 -7.32
CA PRO A 56 -0.06 -20.63 -6.60
C PRO A 56 0.83 -21.52 -5.70
N VAL A 57 0.53 -21.51 -4.40
CA VAL A 57 1.08 -22.44 -3.40
C VAL A 57 -0.07 -23.29 -2.88
N ILE A 58 -0.02 -24.60 -3.13
CA ILE A 58 -1.17 -25.48 -2.96
C ILE A 58 -1.11 -26.23 -1.63
N THR A 59 -2.21 -26.23 -0.88
CA THR A 59 -2.33 -26.97 0.37
C THR A 59 -2.29 -28.48 0.11
N PRO A 60 -1.50 -29.26 0.87
CA PRO A 60 -1.35 -30.69 0.59
C PRO A 60 -2.58 -31.50 1.01
N ALA A 61 -3.29 -31.11 2.06
CA ALA A 61 -4.45 -31.86 2.53
C ALA A 61 -5.63 -31.73 1.55
N TYR A 62 -6.37 -32.83 1.37
CA TYR A 62 -7.62 -32.84 0.61
C TYR A 62 -8.73 -32.08 1.37
N PRO A 63 -9.54 -31.24 0.70
CA PRO A 63 -9.38 -30.79 -0.69
C PRO A 63 -8.24 -29.77 -0.84
N SER A 64 -7.36 -29.99 -1.81
CA SER A 64 -6.26 -29.04 -2.08
C SER A 64 -6.79 -27.70 -2.61
N MET A 65 -6.29 -26.61 -2.04
CA MET A 65 -6.66 -25.24 -2.35
C MET A 65 -5.42 -24.37 -2.55
N CYS A 66 -5.58 -23.23 -3.22
CA CYS A 66 -4.52 -22.24 -3.34
C CYS A 66 -4.48 -21.32 -2.11
N ALA A 67 -3.41 -21.42 -1.32
CA ALA A 67 -3.21 -20.59 -0.13
C ALA A 67 -2.91 -19.12 -0.47
N THR A 68 -2.45 -18.86 -1.69
CA THR A 68 -1.96 -17.55 -2.16
C THR A 68 -2.88 -16.92 -3.20
N HIS A 69 -4.17 -17.27 -3.21
CA HIS A 69 -5.16 -16.75 -4.17
C HIS A 69 -5.33 -15.22 -4.13
N ASN A 70 -4.90 -14.56 -3.05
CA ASN A 70 -4.96 -13.12 -2.86
C ASN A 70 -3.80 -12.33 -3.52
N ILE A 71 -2.79 -12.99 -4.10
CA ILE A 71 -1.68 -12.29 -4.74
C ILE A 71 -2.17 -11.54 -6.01
N SER A 72 -1.95 -10.21 -6.04
CA SER A 72 -2.17 -9.35 -7.22
C SER A 72 -0.90 -9.21 -8.07
N SER A 73 -0.99 -8.52 -9.21
CA SER A 73 0.19 -8.27 -10.06
C SER A 73 1.21 -7.42 -9.32
N SER A 74 0.75 -6.43 -8.58
CA SER A 74 1.60 -5.55 -7.78
C SER A 74 2.29 -6.29 -6.65
N THR A 75 1.57 -7.08 -5.85
CA THR A 75 2.20 -7.84 -4.76
C THR A 75 3.14 -8.92 -5.30
N GLN A 76 2.83 -9.54 -6.44
CA GLN A 76 3.75 -10.46 -7.11
C GLN A 76 5.08 -9.78 -7.46
N LYS A 77 5.05 -8.57 -8.05
CA LYS A 77 6.27 -7.81 -8.35
C LYS A 77 7.07 -7.53 -7.08
N VAL A 78 6.42 -7.09 -5.99
CA VAL A 78 7.08 -6.84 -4.70
C VAL A 78 7.74 -8.11 -4.15
N ILE A 79 7.04 -9.24 -4.17
CA ILE A 79 7.58 -10.53 -3.68
C ILE A 79 8.80 -10.96 -4.52
N LEU A 80 8.73 -10.82 -5.85
CA LEU A 80 9.85 -11.16 -6.74
C LEU A 80 11.04 -10.22 -6.53
N ASP A 81 10.81 -8.93 -6.34
CA ASP A 81 11.87 -7.96 -6.00
C ASP A 81 12.55 -8.33 -4.67
N GLU A 82 11.78 -8.72 -3.65
CA GLU A 82 12.33 -9.18 -2.37
C GLU A 82 13.05 -10.53 -2.49
N PHE A 83 12.60 -11.44 -3.36
CA PHE A 83 13.36 -12.66 -3.64
C PHE A 83 14.72 -12.36 -4.29
N ASN A 84 14.76 -11.44 -5.26
CA ASN A 84 16.01 -11.02 -5.90
C ASN A 84 16.96 -10.27 -4.94
N ARG A 85 16.40 -9.44 -4.06
CA ARG A 85 17.15 -8.82 -2.95
C ARG A 85 17.72 -9.90 -2.03
N GLY A 86 16.91 -10.90 -1.67
CA GLY A 86 17.33 -12.05 -0.86
C GLY A 86 18.49 -12.83 -1.50
N VAL A 87 18.42 -13.12 -2.80
CA VAL A 87 19.54 -13.76 -3.54
C VAL A 87 20.82 -12.95 -3.40
N THR A 88 20.75 -11.64 -3.64
CA THR A 88 21.91 -10.74 -3.57
C THR A 88 22.54 -10.71 -2.17
N ILE A 89 21.71 -10.61 -1.12
CA ILE A 89 22.19 -10.60 0.26
C ILE A 89 22.78 -11.95 0.65
N MET A 90 22.12 -13.06 0.28
CA MET A 90 22.62 -14.41 0.58
C MET A 90 23.97 -14.69 -0.09
N GLN A 91 24.18 -14.24 -1.32
CA GLN A 91 25.49 -14.30 -1.97
C GLN A 91 26.54 -13.50 -1.20
N GLY A 92 26.19 -12.31 -0.70
CA GLY A 92 27.06 -11.52 0.16
C GLY A 92 27.41 -12.20 1.49
N ILE A 93 26.45 -12.91 2.11
CA ILE A 93 26.67 -13.66 3.35
C ILE A 93 27.63 -14.83 3.10
N VAL A 94 27.41 -15.61 2.04
CA VAL A 94 28.30 -16.71 1.65
C VAL A 94 29.70 -16.20 1.31
N GLY A 95 29.79 -15.03 0.66
CA GLY A 95 31.05 -14.36 0.35
C GLY A 95 31.69 -13.59 1.51
N GLY A 96 31.09 -13.58 2.71
CA GLY A 96 31.61 -12.90 3.90
C GLY A 96 31.54 -11.37 3.90
N SER A 97 30.82 -10.75 2.95
CA SER A 97 30.65 -9.28 2.86
C SER A 97 29.36 -8.76 3.52
N LYS A 98 28.44 -9.66 3.87
CA LYS A 98 27.15 -9.37 4.49
C LYS A 98 26.87 -10.31 5.65
N SER A 99 25.85 -9.96 6.43
CA SER A 99 25.43 -10.67 7.64
C SER A 99 23.93 -11.00 7.60
N TRP A 100 23.47 -11.90 8.48
CA TRP A 100 22.04 -12.20 8.62
C TRP A 100 21.20 -10.98 9.01
N SER A 101 21.77 -10.01 9.72
CA SER A 101 21.10 -8.75 10.03
C SER A 101 20.80 -7.91 8.78
N ASP A 102 21.61 -8.00 7.72
CA ASP A 102 21.30 -7.33 6.46
C ASP A 102 20.04 -7.93 5.79
N LEU A 103 19.86 -9.26 5.89
CA LEU A 103 18.70 -9.95 5.33
C LEU A 103 17.41 -9.56 6.07
N LEU A 104 17.49 -9.51 7.40
CA LEU A 104 16.37 -9.20 8.30
C LEU A 104 16.15 -7.70 8.51
N GLN A 105 16.90 -6.86 7.80
CA GLN A 105 16.73 -5.41 7.88
C GLN A 105 15.29 -5.03 7.55
N ARG A 106 14.73 -4.11 8.35
CA ARG A 106 13.39 -3.57 8.16
C ARG A 106 13.24 -2.95 6.76
N HIS A 107 12.05 -3.14 6.17
CA HIS A 107 11.68 -2.53 4.90
C HIS A 107 11.67 -1.01 4.95
N ASP A 108 11.78 -0.36 3.79
CA ASP A 108 11.78 1.10 3.63
C ASP A 108 10.45 1.64 3.05
N PHE A 109 9.34 0.92 3.26
CA PHE A 109 8.04 1.21 2.62
C PHE A 109 7.64 2.69 2.65
N PHE A 110 7.74 3.36 3.80
CA PHE A 110 7.37 4.77 4.00
C PHE A 110 8.47 5.79 3.60
N HIS A 111 9.53 5.30 2.95
CA HIS A 111 10.59 6.09 2.33
C HIS A 111 10.66 5.85 0.81
N LYS A 112 10.13 4.71 0.34
CA LYS A 112 10.28 4.17 -1.02
C LYS A 112 9.46 4.90 -2.08
N TYR A 113 8.24 5.33 -1.77
CA TYR A 113 7.32 5.92 -2.76
C TYR A 113 7.21 7.44 -2.62
N LYS A 114 6.92 8.12 -3.73
CA LYS A 114 6.65 9.58 -3.71
C LYS A 114 5.22 9.90 -3.28
N PHE A 115 4.29 8.99 -3.57
CA PHE A 115 2.85 9.13 -3.35
C PHE A 115 2.31 7.87 -2.67
N TYR A 116 1.39 8.07 -1.75
CA TYR A 116 0.68 7.03 -1.03
C TYR A 116 -0.81 7.34 -1.08
N LEU A 117 -1.64 6.31 -1.11
CA LEU A 117 -3.04 6.42 -0.75
C LEU A 117 -3.19 6.03 0.71
N CYS A 118 -3.80 6.90 1.50
CA CYS A 118 -4.21 6.62 2.88
C CYS A 118 -5.72 6.37 2.88
N ILE A 119 -6.11 5.15 3.21
CA ILE A 119 -7.50 4.73 3.32
C ILE A 119 -7.85 4.81 4.80
N VAL A 120 -8.81 5.66 5.14
CA VAL A 120 -9.26 5.87 6.52
C VAL A 120 -10.66 5.28 6.67
N ALA A 121 -10.82 4.35 7.60
CA ALA A 121 -12.10 3.89 8.11
C ALA A 121 -12.32 4.51 9.49
N GLY A 122 -13.48 5.12 9.70
CA GLY A 122 -13.85 5.75 10.97
C GLY A 122 -15.21 5.27 11.46
N THR A 123 -15.36 5.15 12.77
CA THR A 123 -16.61 4.78 13.42
C THR A 123 -16.84 5.65 14.65
N GLN A 124 -17.91 6.44 14.63
CA GLN A 124 -18.39 7.21 15.77
C GLN A 124 -19.26 6.31 16.66
N SER A 125 -18.61 5.41 17.39
CA SER A 125 -19.25 4.45 18.30
C SER A 125 -18.19 3.70 19.09
N THR A 126 -18.58 2.59 19.73
CA THR A 126 -17.70 1.66 20.45
C THR A 126 -16.64 1.02 19.56
N HIS A 127 -15.54 0.59 20.18
CA HIS A 127 -14.47 -0.16 19.54
C HIS A 127 -14.93 -1.45 18.83
N GLU A 128 -15.92 -2.15 19.39
CA GLU A 128 -16.43 -3.41 18.81
C GLU A 128 -17.09 -3.17 17.44
N GLN A 129 -17.92 -2.14 17.34
CA GLN A 129 -18.53 -1.76 16.07
C GLN A 129 -17.47 -1.29 15.07
N HIS A 130 -16.45 -0.59 15.55
CA HIS A 130 -15.34 -0.18 14.70
C HIS A 130 -14.58 -1.38 14.13
N LEU A 131 -14.26 -2.38 14.94
CA LEU A 131 -13.54 -3.57 14.52
C LEU A 131 -14.25 -4.32 13.38
N GLN A 132 -15.59 -4.36 13.41
CA GLN A 132 -16.38 -4.95 12.33
C GLN A 132 -16.24 -4.15 11.03
N PHE A 133 -16.34 -2.82 11.12
CA PHE A 133 -16.28 -1.95 9.95
C PHE A 133 -14.87 -1.82 9.37
N SER A 134 -13.86 -1.57 10.20
CA SER A 134 -12.46 -1.49 9.76
C SER A 134 -11.98 -2.83 9.20
N GLY A 135 -12.35 -3.95 9.84
CA GLY A 135 -12.05 -5.30 9.34
C GLY A 135 -12.70 -5.58 7.98
N LEU A 136 -13.94 -5.10 7.74
CA LEU A 136 -14.54 -5.13 6.40
C LEU A 136 -13.69 -4.33 5.41
N VAL A 137 -13.36 -3.06 5.71
CA VAL A 137 -12.59 -2.19 4.81
C VAL A 137 -11.23 -2.81 4.47
N GLU A 138 -10.52 -3.33 5.48
CA GLU A 138 -9.25 -4.04 5.33
C GLU A 138 -9.40 -5.26 4.41
N SER A 139 -10.43 -6.09 4.61
CA SER A 139 -10.69 -7.28 3.77
C SER A 139 -10.91 -6.94 2.29
N LYS A 140 -11.36 -5.72 1.98
CA LYS A 140 -11.63 -5.26 0.61
C LYS A 140 -10.46 -4.48 0.00
N LEU A 141 -9.43 -4.11 0.78
CA LEU A 141 -8.30 -3.31 0.30
C LEU A 141 -7.64 -3.92 -0.94
N ARG A 142 -7.55 -5.25 -1.00
CA ARG A 142 -7.03 -5.97 -2.17
C ARG A 142 -7.79 -5.66 -3.46
N LEU A 143 -9.11 -5.46 -3.40
CA LEU A 143 -9.92 -5.15 -4.57
C LEU A 143 -9.59 -3.76 -5.12
N LEU A 144 -9.30 -2.79 -4.23
CA LEU A 144 -8.80 -1.48 -4.62
C LEU A 144 -7.43 -1.60 -5.30
N VAL A 145 -6.50 -2.37 -4.73
CA VAL A 145 -5.18 -2.64 -5.33
C VAL A 145 -5.31 -3.22 -6.74
N GLN A 146 -6.21 -4.21 -6.94
CA GLN A 146 -6.46 -4.83 -8.25
C GLN A 146 -7.03 -3.83 -9.28
N LYS A 147 -7.88 -2.90 -8.87
CA LYS A 147 -8.38 -1.85 -9.75
C LYS A 147 -7.30 -0.80 -10.06
N LEU A 148 -6.50 -0.41 -9.06
CA LEU A 148 -5.41 0.55 -9.23
C LEU A 148 -4.32 0.03 -10.18
N GLU A 149 -3.91 -1.23 -10.06
CA GLU A 149 -2.87 -1.78 -10.94
C GLU A 149 -3.30 -1.91 -12.42
N ALA A 150 -4.59 -1.73 -12.72
CA ALA A 150 -5.13 -1.66 -14.07
C ALA A 150 -5.24 -0.22 -14.62
N VAL A 151 -5.01 0.80 -13.80
CA VAL A 151 -5.05 2.21 -14.22
C VAL A 151 -3.79 2.55 -14.99
N GLU A 152 -3.95 3.14 -16.18
CA GLU A 152 -2.84 3.63 -16.97
C GLU A 152 -2.01 4.68 -16.21
N GLY A 153 -0.69 4.52 -16.24
CA GLY A 153 0.24 5.35 -15.48
C GLY A 153 0.56 4.84 -14.07
N ILE A 154 -0.17 3.86 -13.52
CA ILE A 154 0.24 3.17 -12.28
C ILE A 154 1.10 1.95 -12.64
N GLU A 155 2.38 1.99 -12.27
CA GLU A 155 3.30 0.86 -12.49
C GLU A 155 3.15 -0.20 -11.38
N LEU A 156 2.90 0.26 -10.15
CA LEU A 156 2.80 -0.55 -8.94
C LEU A 156 1.88 0.11 -7.91
N ALA A 157 0.92 -0.66 -7.39
CA ALA A 157 0.14 -0.31 -6.20
C ALA A 157 0.50 -1.29 -5.07
N HIS A 158 1.35 -0.86 -4.13
CA HIS A 158 1.89 -1.71 -3.07
C HIS A 158 1.12 -1.49 -1.75
N PRO A 159 0.21 -2.39 -1.34
CA PRO A 159 -0.43 -2.29 -0.03
C PRO A 159 0.57 -2.54 1.09
N TYR A 160 0.54 -1.71 2.13
CA TYR A 160 1.24 -1.99 3.38
C TYR A 160 0.55 -3.14 4.13
N VAL A 161 1.31 -3.86 4.95
CA VAL A 161 0.88 -5.13 5.56
C VAL A 161 0.24 -4.98 6.95
N LYS A 162 0.16 -3.77 7.48
CA LYS A 162 -0.43 -3.49 8.81
C LYS A 162 -1.33 -2.26 8.74
N SER A 163 -2.35 -2.26 9.60
CA SER A 163 -3.14 -1.08 9.94
C SER A 163 -2.42 -0.23 10.98
N PHE A 164 -2.92 1.01 11.14
CA PHE A 164 -2.65 1.85 12.30
C PHE A 164 -4.00 2.29 12.84
N ASP A 165 -4.17 2.15 14.15
CA ASP A 165 -5.46 2.28 14.82
C ASP A 165 -5.34 3.31 15.94
N ASN A 166 -6.30 4.22 16.03
CA ASN A 166 -6.38 5.23 17.09
C ASN A 166 -7.83 5.46 17.47
N GLY A 167 -8.09 5.66 18.77
CA GLY A 167 -9.38 6.09 19.28
C GLY A 167 -9.27 7.45 19.97
N TYR A 168 -10.29 8.29 19.80
CA TYR A 168 -10.37 9.66 20.30
C TYR A 168 -11.73 9.93 20.93
N PHE A 169 -11.76 10.86 21.89
CA PHE A 169 -12.96 11.47 22.42
C PHE A 169 -13.06 12.91 21.93
N ALA A 170 -14.05 13.19 21.09
CA ALA A 170 -14.31 14.53 20.55
C ALA A 170 -15.39 15.26 21.34
N GLU A 171 -15.17 16.55 21.61
CA GLU A 171 -16.10 17.43 22.35
C GLU A 171 -17.32 17.83 21.50
N SER A 172 -17.22 17.73 20.18
CA SER A 172 -18.28 18.15 19.26
C SER A 172 -18.20 17.46 17.91
N ASP A 173 -19.32 17.42 17.18
CA ASP A 173 -19.37 16.90 15.81
C ASP A 173 -18.41 17.64 14.86
N THR A 174 -18.18 18.94 15.08
CA THR A 174 -17.25 19.74 14.26
C THR A 174 -15.80 19.30 14.47
N GLN A 175 -15.39 19.07 15.72
CA GLN A 175 -14.07 18.52 16.04
C GLN A 175 -13.91 17.11 15.47
N LEU A 176 -14.93 16.26 15.63
CA LEU A 176 -14.94 14.89 15.09
C LEU A 176 -14.73 14.88 13.58
N GLN A 177 -15.50 15.68 12.83
CA GLN A 177 -15.35 15.78 11.38
C GLN A 177 -13.97 16.32 10.99
N ASN A 178 -13.41 17.26 11.75
CA ASN A 178 -12.05 17.76 11.50
C ASN A 178 -11.00 16.65 11.69
N ILE A 179 -11.10 15.86 12.76
CA ILE A 179 -10.22 14.71 13.01
C ILE A 179 -10.32 13.73 11.84
N VAL A 180 -11.53 13.29 11.46
CA VAL A 180 -11.72 12.35 10.34
C VAL A 180 -11.11 12.90 9.04
N ASN A 181 -11.35 14.18 8.72
CA ASN A 181 -10.89 14.83 7.49
C ASN A 181 -9.38 15.04 7.43
N THR A 182 -8.69 15.16 8.56
CA THR A 182 -7.23 15.39 8.61
C THR A 182 -6.43 14.13 8.96
N TYR A 183 -7.07 13.10 9.55
CA TYR A 183 -6.39 11.86 9.95
C TYR A 183 -5.65 11.16 8.80
N GLY A 184 -4.42 10.70 9.07
CA GLY A 184 -3.57 10.04 8.08
C GLY A 184 -2.69 10.98 7.24
N THR A 185 -2.70 12.29 7.53
CA THR A 185 -1.71 13.27 7.10
C THR A 185 -0.99 13.88 8.31
N LEU A 186 0.09 14.62 8.07
CA LEU A 186 0.80 15.34 9.13
C LEU A 186 -0.08 16.40 9.84
N GLU A 187 -0.98 17.05 9.10
CA GLU A 187 -1.94 18.01 9.68
C GLU A 187 -2.85 17.35 10.72
N GLY A 188 -3.30 16.11 10.47
CA GLY A 188 -4.12 15.37 11.42
C GLY A 188 -3.41 15.06 12.73
N GLU A 189 -2.09 14.93 12.72
CA GLU A 189 -1.29 14.74 13.94
C GLU A 189 -1.32 16.00 14.81
N ASP A 190 -1.17 17.18 14.20
CA ASP A 190 -1.28 18.46 14.92
C ASP A 190 -2.70 18.66 15.49
N VAL A 191 -3.74 18.29 14.74
CA VAL A 191 -5.15 18.37 15.18
C VAL A 191 -5.44 17.45 16.35
N THR A 192 -4.84 16.25 16.37
CA THR A 192 -5.15 15.21 17.38
C THR A 192 -4.23 15.25 18.59
N LYS A 193 -3.17 16.05 18.58
CA LYS A 193 -2.14 16.09 19.62
C LYS A 193 -2.67 16.32 21.03
N ASP A 194 -3.66 17.20 21.17
CA ASP A 194 -4.26 17.57 22.46
C ASP A 194 -5.63 16.90 22.69
N VAL A 195 -6.06 16.04 21.77
CA VAL A 195 -7.34 15.33 21.85
C VAL A 195 -7.18 14.11 22.74
N LYS A 196 -8.13 13.91 23.66
CA LYS A 196 -8.15 12.75 24.55
C LYS A 196 -8.33 11.45 23.77
N THR A 197 -7.58 10.42 24.11
CA THR A 197 -7.63 9.12 23.44
C THR A 197 -8.46 8.12 24.21
N THR A 198 -8.87 7.04 23.56
CA THR A 198 -9.58 5.92 24.21
C THR A 198 -8.70 5.09 25.16
N GLU A 199 -7.40 5.40 25.20
CA GLU A 199 -6.42 4.83 26.13
C GLU A 199 -6.23 5.66 27.40
N ASP A 200 -6.86 6.85 27.48
CA ASP A 200 -6.80 7.72 28.67
C ASP A 200 -7.42 7.02 29.89
N GLU A 201 -6.82 7.23 31.08
CA GLU A 201 -7.29 6.66 32.35
C GLU A 201 -8.74 7.07 32.66
N ALA A 202 -9.15 8.27 32.21
CA ALA A 202 -10.49 8.82 32.40
C ALA A 202 -11.50 8.41 31.30
N LYS A 203 -11.22 7.39 30.48
CA LYS A 203 -12.08 6.99 29.35
C LYS A 203 -13.55 6.74 29.71
N GLU A 204 -13.85 6.22 30.90
CA GLU A 204 -15.22 5.94 31.34
C GLU A 204 -16.03 7.21 31.63
N GLU A 205 -15.36 8.29 32.05
CA GLU A 205 -15.99 9.59 32.25
C GLU A 205 -16.11 10.31 30.90
N LEU A 206 -15.05 10.28 30.08
CA LEU A 206 -15.06 10.89 28.75
C LEU A 206 -16.14 10.29 27.85
N ALA A 207 -16.37 8.97 27.90
CA ALA A 207 -17.40 8.31 27.11
C ALA A 207 -18.84 8.75 27.44
N LYS A 208 -19.08 9.41 28.59
CA LYS A 208 -20.41 9.92 28.96
C LYS A 208 -20.68 11.29 28.34
N ASP A 209 -19.66 12.12 28.26
CA ASP A 209 -19.78 13.54 27.90
C ASP A 209 -19.20 13.88 26.51
N HIS A 210 -18.46 12.97 25.88
CA HIS A 210 -17.79 13.15 24.59
C HIS A 210 -18.22 12.12 23.56
N LEU A 211 -18.01 12.46 22.29
CA LEU A 211 -18.24 11.58 21.15
C LEU A 211 -17.04 10.64 20.98
N GLU A 212 -17.23 9.35 21.18
CA GLU A 212 -16.22 8.33 20.93
C GLU A 212 -16.04 8.09 19.42
N LEU A 213 -14.80 8.16 18.95
CA LEU A 213 -14.41 7.96 17.56
C LEU A 213 -13.24 6.98 17.48
N HIS A 214 -13.39 5.92 16.69
CA HIS A 214 -12.29 5.01 16.36
C HIS A 214 -11.93 5.14 14.89
N LEU A 215 -10.62 5.09 14.60
CA LEU A 215 -10.06 5.28 13.28
C LEU A 215 -9.02 4.22 12.99
N THR A 216 -9.11 3.63 11.80
CA THR A 216 -8.10 2.77 11.19
C THR A 216 -7.60 3.43 9.92
N LYS A 217 -6.28 3.52 9.74
CA LYS A 217 -5.66 3.87 8.46
C LYS A 217 -4.85 2.72 7.85
N LEU A 218 -5.00 2.59 6.55
CA LEU A 218 -4.29 1.63 5.69
C LEU A 218 -3.56 2.40 4.59
N TYR A 219 -2.40 1.89 4.15
CA TYR A 219 -1.59 2.58 3.15
C TYR A 219 -1.38 1.74 1.89
N ILE A 220 -1.41 2.40 0.73
CA ILE A 220 -0.95 1.86 -0.55
C ILE A 220 0.11 2.80 -1.11
N GLY A 221 1.35 2.32 -1.27
CA GLY A 221 2.41 3.04 -1.97
C GLY A 221 2.21 2.98 -3.48
N LEU A 222 2.32 4.12 -4.16
CA LEU A 222 2.15 4.21 -5.62
C LEU A 222 3.47 4.49 -6.32
N LYS A 223 3.83 3.63 -7.26
CA LYS A 223 4.86 3.90 -8.27
C LYS A 223 4.15 4.33 -9.56
N ILE A 224 4.37 5.56 -9.98
CA ILE A 224 3.72 6.18 -11.15
C ILE A 224 4.74 6.29 -12.28
N ASP A 225 4.37 5.86 -13.48
CA ASP A 225 5.14 6.07 -14.70
C ASP A 225 4.78 7.44 -15.31
N LEU A 226 5.67 8.41 -15.12
CA LEU A 226 5.49 9.78 -15.62
C LEU A 226 5.82 9.94 -17.12
N GLN A 227 6.28 8.89 -17.80
CA GLN A 227 6.62 8.95 -19.23
C GLN A 227 5.46 8.54 -20.14
N LYS A 228 4.49 7.78 -19.63
CA LYS A 228 3.40 7.19 -20.44
C LYS A 228 2.01 7.80 -20.21
N GLY A 229 1.85 8.79 -19.34
CA GLY A 229 0.54 9.33 -18.99
C GLY A 229 0.49 10.86 -18.90
N ASP A 230 -0.73 11.39 -19.01
CA ASP A 230 -1.03 12.76 -18.62
C ASP A 230 -0.58 13.03 -17.17
N LYS A 231 -0.18 14.26 -16.87
CA LYS A 231 0.32 14.65 -15.53
C LYS A 231 -0.70 14.44 -14.40
N LYS A 232 -1.96 14.12 -14.71
CA LYS A 232 -3.02 13.80 -13.76
C LYS A 232 -3.39 12.33 -13.92
N LEU A 233 -3.06 11.54 -12.89
CA LEU A 233 -3.52 10.17 -12.72
C LEU A 233 -5.00 10.19 -12.27
N ASP A 234 -5.90 9.66 -13.08
CA ASP A 234 -7.31 9.51 -12.69
C ASP A 234 -7.52 8.18 -11.95
N ILE A 235 -7.71 8.28 -10.63
CA ILE A 235 -8.04 7.16 -9.75
C ILE A 235 -9.47 7.25 -9.22
N GLN A 236 -10.29 8.16 -9.75
CA GLN A 236 -11.64 8.41 -9.24
C GLN A 236 -12.52 7.16 -9.38
N TYR A 237 -12.46 6.48 -10.52
CA TYR A 237 -13.25 5.27 -10.76
C TYR A 237 -12.90 4.12 -9.78
N PRO A 238 -11.62 3.69 -9.64
CA PRO A 238 -11.23 2.71 -8.63
C PRO A 238 -11.67 3.06 -7.20
N CYS A 239 -11.49 4.32 -6.80
CA CYS A 239 -11.87 4.79 -5.47
C CYS A 239 -13.39 4.78 -5.27
N SER A 240 -14.17 5.23 -6.26
CA SER A 240 -15.64 5.23 -6.20
C SER A 240 -16.21 3.83 -6.09
N GLU A 241 -15.67 2.89 -6.86
CA GLU A 241 -16.04 1.48 -6.78
C GLU A 241 -15.75 0.88 -5.40
N PHE A 242 -14.57 1.18 -4.85
CA PHE A 242 -14.20 0.72 -3.51
C PHE A 242 -15.11 1.29 -2.43
N PHE A 243 -15.47 2.57 -2.53
CA PHE A 243 -16.48 3.18 -1.63
C PHE A 243 -17.83 2.47 -1.78
N GLY A 244 -18.28 2.18 -3.00
CA GLY A 244 -19.52 1.43 -3.24
C GLY A 244 -19.51 0.05 -2.59
N ILE A 245 -18.39 -0.67 -2.68
CA ILE A 245 -18.22 -1.98 -2.04
C ILE A 245 -18.32 -1.86 -0.52
N CYS A 246 -17.62 -0.91 0.09
CA CYS A 246 -17.65 -0.75 1.55
C CYS A 246 -19.03 -0.30 2.06
N LYS A 247 -19.70 0.60 1.33
CA LYS A 247 -21.03 1.13 1.67
C LYS A 247 -22.17 0.15 1.40
N SER A 248 -21.94 -0.92 0.63
CA SER A 248 -22.94 -1.98 0.42
C SER A 248 -22.98 -3.02 1.53
N TRP A 249 -22.13 -2.89 2.56
CA TRP A 249 -22.22 -3.70 3.76
C TRP A 249 -23.54 -3.49 4.49
N GLN A 250 -24.18 -4.58 4.92
CA GLN A 250 -25.54 -4.56 5.45
C GLN A 250 -25.69 -3.73 6.74
N HIS A 251 -24.62 -3.61 7.52
CA HIS A 251 -24.58 -2.82 8.75
C HIS A 251 -23.98 -1.42 8.55
N PHE A 252 -23.71 -1.02 7.31
CA PHE A 252 -23.24 0.33 7.04
C PHE A 252 -24.32 1.35 7.39
N ASP A 253 -23.93 2.33 8.18
CA ASP A 253 -24.75 3.48 8.57
C ASP A 253 -23.92 4.74 8.36
N SER A 254 -24.38 5.60 7.44
CA SER A 254 -23.72 6.84 7.07
C SER A 254 -23.60 7.87 8.19
N LYS A 255 -24.35 7.71 9.30
CA LYS A 255 -24.27 8.61 10.45
C LYS A 255 -23.06 8.31 11.34
N ILE A 256 -22.69 7.04 11.45
CA ILE A 256 -21.61 6.60 12.36
C ILE A 256 -20.37 6.11 11.61
N HIS A 257 -20.52 5.62 10.38
CA HIS A 257 -19.42 5.06 9.59
C HIS A 257 -18.90 6.08 8.58
N HIS A 258 -17.59 6.28 8.60
CA HIS A 258 -16.87 7.17 7.70
C HIS A 258 -15.82 6.40 6.91
N ILE A 259 -15.71 6.67 5.62
CA ILE A 259 -14.65 6.10 4.79
C ILE A 259 -14.09 7.18 3.87
N GLN A 260 -12.77 7.31 3.85
CA GLN A 260 -12.06 8.30 3.04
C GLN A 260 -10.82 7.69 2.40
N ILE A 261 -10.45 8.21 1.22
CA ILE A 261 -9.18 7.89 0.57
C ILE A 261 -8.48 9.22 0.29
N LYS A 262 -7.28 9.37 0.85
CA LYS A 262 -6.46 10.58 0.73
C LYS A 262 -5.21 10.28 -0.08
N ASN A 263 -4.86 11.17 -1.00
CA ASN A 263 -3.56 11.11 -1.65
C ASN A 263 -2.55 11.88 -0.80
N VAL A 264 -1.61 11.14 -0.21
CA VAL A 264 -0.60 11.66 0.72
C VAL A 264 0.77 11.60 0.05
N LYS A 265 1.48 12.72 0.05
CA LYS A 265 2.85 12.76 -0.48
C LYS A 265 3.82 12.23 0.58
N LEU A 266 4.97 11.73 0.16
CA LEU A 266 6.00 11.18 1.05
C LEU A 266 6.30 12.04 2.29
N TYR A 267 6.48 13.35 2.08
CA TYR A 267 6.81 14.30 3.15
C TYR A 267 5.60 14.73 4.00
N ASP A 268 4.41 14.27 3.68
CA ASP A 268 3.15 14.60 4.35
C ASP A 268 2.56 13.39 5.11
N LEU A 269 3.28 12.27 5.10
CA LEU A 269 2.98 11.13 5.94
C LEU A 269 3.12 11.53 7.43
N PRO A 270 2.20 11.05 8.29
CA PRO A 270 2.24 11.29 9.73
C PRO A 270 3.45 10.59 10.38
N ASN A 271 3.86 11.04 11.56
CA ASN A 271 5.07 10.52 12.19
C ASN A 271 4.93 9.09 12.72
N ASP A 272 3.70 8.64 13.01
CA ASP A 272 3.41 7.32 13.57
C ASP A 272 3.65 6.15 12.61
N VAL A 273 3.90 6.42 11.32
CA VAL A 273 4.32 5.40 10.35
C VAL A 273 5.81 5.05 10.45
N TYR A 274 6.60 5.88 11.13
CA TYR A 274 8.04 5.70 11.32
C TYR A 274 8.32 5.06 12.68
N VAL A 275 9.26 4.11 12.71
CA VAL A 275 9.70 3.49 13.98
C VAL A 275 10.85 4.26 14.61
N GLU A 276 11.20 3.93 15.85
CA GLU A 276 12.32 4.55 16.56
C GLU A 276 13.60 4.49 15.72
N GLY A 277 14.26 5.65 15.55
CA GLY A 277 15.47 5.81 14.75
C GLY A 277 15.25 6.12 13.27
N GLU A 278 14.02 5.98 12.73
CA GLU A 278 13.69 6.43 11.39
C GLU A 278 13.36 7.93 11.38
N VAL A 279 13.86 8.64 10.37
CA VAL A 279 13.58 10.06 10.19
C VAL A 279 12.63 10.24 9.01
N ARG A 280 11.55 11.00 9.23
CA ARG A 280 10.61 11.39 8.17
C ARG A 280 11.33 12.17 7.06
N PRO A 281 11.12 11.83 5.78
CA PRO A 281 11.65 12.61 4.67
C PRO A 281 11.11 14.04 4.62
N SER A 282 12.01 15.02 4.45
CA SER A 282 11.64 16.43 4.36
C SER A 282 11.47 16.90 2.91
N LYS A 283 10.70 17.98 2.71
CA LYS A 283 10.60 18.62 1.40
C LYS A 283 11.99 19.15 0.99
N PRO A 284 12.47 18.88 -0.23
CA PRO A 284 13.71 19.50 -0.69
C PRO A 284 13.52 21.03 -0.72
N THR A 285 14.33 21.73 0.07
CA THR A 285 14.34 23.20 0.06
C THR A 285 14.82 23.66 -1.31
N LYS A 286 14.01 24.45 -2.02
CA LYS A 286 14.44 25.10 -3.26
C LYS A 286 15.64 25.98 -2.94
N ARG A 287 16.86 25.53 -3.26
CA ARG A 287 18.01 26.43 -3.32
C ARG A 287 17.66 27.53 -4.32
N LYS A 288 17.55 28.78 -3.85
CA LYS A 288 17.47 29.96 -4.72
C LYS A 288 18.67 29.89 -5.65
N ARG A 289 18.46 29.63 -6.94
CA ARG A 289 19.50 29.87 -7.95
C ARG A 289 19.82 31.36 -7.87
N ALA A 290 21.02 31.70 -7.42
CA ALA A 290 21.56 33.04 -7.59
C ALA A 290 21.55 33.34 -9.09
N GLY A 291 20.83 34.38 -9.50
CA GLY A 291 20.64 34.73 -10.89
C GLY A 291 21.94 35.19 -11.52
N SER A 292 22.49 34.41 -12.45
CA SER A 292 23.44 34.92 -13.43
C SER A 292 22.64 35.60 -14.54
N LYS A 293 22.64 36.94 -14.55
CA LYS A 293 22.26 37.74 -15.72
C LYS A 293 23.15 37.29 -16.89
N ASN A 294 22.57 36.68 -17.92
CA ASN A 294 23.21 36.58 -19.22
C ASN A 294 22.32 37.24 -20.27
N GLU A 295 22.95 38.11 -21.02
CA GLU A 295 22.40 39.10 -21.93
C GLU A 295 21.64 38.48 -23.10
N ILE A 296 20.58 39.21 -23.48
CA ILE A 296 19.76 38.96 -24.66
C ILE A 296 20.60 39.27 -25.90
N GLN A 297 21.05 38.26 -26.64
CA GLN A 297 21.52 38.44 -28.02
C GLN A 297 20.31 38.57 -28.96
N LYS A 298 20.02 39.80 -29.38
CA LYS A 298 19.05 40.14 -30.43
C LYS A 298 19.54 39.57 -31.78
N ARG A 299 18.68 38.82 -32.47
CA ARG A 299 18.87 38.45 -33.89
C ARG A 299 18.70 39.70 -34.80
N PRO A 300 19.52 39.88 -35.84
CA PRO A 300 19.37 41.01 -36.77
C PRO A 300 18.18 40.83 -37.72
N LYS A 301 17.52 41.96 -38.03
CA LYS A 301 16.35 42.07 -38.93
C LYS A 301 16.75 41.90 -40.39
N SER A 302 15.99 41.09 -41.14
CA SER A 302 16.08 40.98 -42.60
C SER A 302 15.52 42.24 -43.29
N VAL A 303 16.30 42.83 -44.18
CA VAL A 303 15.94 43.97 -45.04
C VAL A 303 15.20 43.43 -46.26
N GLY A 304 13.97 43.91 -46.49
CA GLY A 304 13.20 43.64 -47.71
C GLY A 304 13.60 44.59 -48.86
N PRO A 305 13.42 44.19 -50.13
CA PRO A 305 13.87 44.97 -51.27
C PRO A 305 12.94 46.17 -51.55
N VAL A 306 13.56 47.30 -51.91
CA VAL A 306 12.91 48.55 -52.30
C VAL A 306 12.43 48.43 -53.76
N SER A 307 11.16 48.73 -53.98
CA SER A 307 10.53 48.89 -55.30
C SER A 307 10.97 50.18 -55.97
N ALA A 308 11.33 50.09 -57.25
CA ALA A 308 11.60 51.21 -58.13
C ALA A 308 10.30 51.84 -58.67
N SER A 309 10.28 53.17 -58.75
CA SER A 309 9.42 53.91 -59.68
C SER A 309 9.97 55.31 -59.91
N SER A 310 10.29 55.56 -61.20
CA SER A 310 10.36 56.84 -61.93
C SER A 310 11.52 57.79 -61.65
#